data_AF-A0A9P6LB34-F1
#
_entry.id   AF-A0A9P6LB34-F1
#
_cell.length_a   1.000
_cell.length_b   1.000
_cell.length_c   1.000
_cell.angle_alpha   90.00
_cell.angle_beta   90.00
_cell.angle_gamma   90.00
#
_symmetry.space_group_name_H-M   'P 1'
#
loop_
_entity.id
_entity.type
_entity.pdbx_description
1 polymer ?
#
loop_
_entity_poly.entity_id
_entity_poly.type
_entity_poly.pdbx_seq_one_letter_code
_entity_poly.pdbx_strand_id
1 'polypeptide(L)'
;MDLLEELTTRQADVILANSLFTVRVFRTYFPSINFSSTVVHPGINISATLIVSPILGLLLLPQLNRNDQGSDCLTFLSLNLFERKKNVALAIQAFAAFKATATVKQNWRLVLAGGYDPRLEDNVSALKTLLEIATTRNLTYHILTPSKKAGTLPPFDKTVTSPM
;
A
#
# COMPACT_ATOMS: atom_id res chain seq x y z
N MET A 1 3.00 -14.78 23.25
CA MET A 1 4.31 -14.11 23.29
C MET A 1 5.32 -15.14 23.69
N ASP A 2 6.45 -15.18 22.99
CA ASP A 2 7.48 -16.16 23.23
C ASP A 2 8.34 -15.70 24.40
N LEU A 3 8.45 -16.51 25.46
CA LEU A 3 9.21 -16.19 26.68
C LEU A 3 10.63 -15.70 26.36
N LEU A 4 11.25 -16.26 25.31
CA LEU A 4 12.58 -15.89 24.86
C LEU A 4 12.66 -14.44 24.36
N GLU A 5 11.66 -13.96 23.62
CA GLU A 5 11.59 -12.59 23.11
C GLU A 5 11.50 -11.59 24.27
N GLU A 6 10.67 -11.89 25.27
CA GLU A 6 10.51 -11.04 26.44
C GLU A 6 11.77 -11.02 27.33
N LEU A 7 12.36 -12.18 27.59
CA LEU A 7 13.59 -12.27 28.38
C LEU A 7 14.76 -11.52 27.74
N THR A 8 14.93 -11.66 26.43
CA THR A 8 16.01 -10.97 25.69
C THR A 8 15.77 -9.47 25.60
N THR A 9 14.53 -9.05 25.34
CA THR A 9 14.18 -7.62 25.29
C THR A 9 14.39 -6.92 26.64
N ARG A 10 14.15 -7.62 27.75
CA ARG A 10 14.39 -7.11 29.11
C ARG A 10 15.86 -6.81 29.40
N GLN A 11 16.80 -7.39 28.64
CA GLN A 11 18.24 -7.17 28.83
C GLN A 11 18.74 -5.86 28.24
N ALA A 12 17.92 -5.13 27.48
CA ALA A 12 18.31 -3.84 26.93
C ALA A 12 18.45 -2.76 28.03
N ASP A 13 19.50 -1.94 27.94
CA ASP A 13 19.66 -0.78 28.84
C ASP A 13 18.56 0.27 28.62
N VAL A 14 18.16 0.45 27.36
CA VAL A 14 17.14 1.42 26.96
C VAL A 14 16.29 0.82 25.84
N ILE A 15 14.97 1.01 25.94
CA ILE A 15 14.02 0.62 24.90
C ILE A 15 13.46 1.89 24.25
N LEU A 16 13.65 2.00 22.94
CA LEU A 16 13.12 3.08 22.12
C LEU A 16 11.89 2.61 21.34
N ALA A 17 10.80 3.36 21.43
CA ALA A 17 9.59 3.11 20.68
C ALA A 17 9.35 4.23 19.65
N ASN A 18 8.88 3.88 18.46
CA ASN A 18 8.61 4.87 17.40
C ASN A 18 7.37 5.75 17.66
N SER A 19 6.52 5.37 18.63
CA SER A 19 5.29 6.08 18.96
C SER A 19 4.76 5.70 20.35
N LEU A 20 3.87 6.53 20.89
CA LEU A 20 3.10 6.20 22.11
C LEU A 20 2.18 4.99 21.91
N PHE A 21 1.70 4.76 20.69
CA PHE A 21 0.93 3.55 20.36
C PHE A 21 1.78 2.29 20.58
N THR A 22 3.00 2.29 20.07
CA THR A 22 3.93 1.17 20.21
C THR A 22 4.31 0.94 21.67
N VAL A 23 4.51 2.00 22.47
CA VAL A 23 4.70 1.88 23.92
C VAL A 23 3.54 1.16 24.59
N ARG A 24 2.30 1.53 24.23
CA ARG A 24 1.10 0.89 24.79
C ARG A 24 1.04 -0.59 24.42
N VAL A 25 1.24 -0.92 23.14
CA VAL A 25 1.25 -2.30 22.66
C VAL A 25 2.36 -3.10 23.36
N PHE A 26 3.57 -2.54 23.43
CA PHE A 26 4.71 -3.14 24.12
C PHE A 26 4.37 -3.50 25.57
N ARG A 27 3.79 -2.57 26.34
CA ARG A 27 3.38 -2.85 27.74
C ARG A 27 2.32 -3.96 27.87
N THR A 28 1.45 -4.11 26.87
CA THR A 28 0.45 -5.20 26.87
C THR A 28 1.08 -6.57 26.65
N TYR A 29 2.11 -6.65 25.81
CA TYR A 29 2.71 -7.93 25.40
C TYR A 29 4.00 -8.29 26.14
N PHE A 30 4.66 -7.34 26.81
CA PHE A 30 5.89 -7.54 27.60
C PHE A 30 5.68 -7.14 29.07
N PRO A 31 4.78 -7.81 29.80
CA PRO A 31 4.38 -7.39 31.15
C PRO A 31 5.49 -7.50 32.21
N SER A 32 6.54 -8.30 31.99
CA SER A 32 7.68 -8.40 32.92
C SER A 32 8.67 -7.23 32.81
N ILE A 33 8.57 -6.43 31.75
CA ILE A 33 9.46 -5.29 31.51
C ILE A 33 8.85 -4.02 32.13
N ASN A 34 9.28 -3.72 33.35
CA ASN A 34 8.67 -2.67 34.19
C ASN A 34 9.34 -1.28 34.08
N PHE A 35 10.37 -1.11 33.25
CA PHE A 35 11.05 0.19 33.10
C PHE A 35 10.47 1.03 31.96
N SER A 36 10.71 2.34 32.00
CA SER A 36 10.13 3.29 31.05
C SER A 36 10.81 3.23 29.67
N SER A 37 10.04 2.95 28.63
CA SER A 37 10.46 3.11 27.23
C SER A 37 10.41 4.58 26.80
N THR A 38 11.41 5.03 26.05
CA THR A 38 11.45 6.40 25.51
C THR A 38 10.88 6.43 24.09
N VAL A 39 10.02 7.41 23.80
CA VAL A 39 9.47 7.58 22.45
C VAL A 39 10.40 8.43 21.61
N VAL A 40 10.81 7.90 20.46
CA VAL A 40 11.57 8.62 19.45
C VAL A 40 10.83 8.48 18.13
N HIS A 41 10.23 9.58 17.68
CA HIS A 41 9.53 9.59 16.40
C HIS A 41 10.55 9.59 15.24
N PRO A 42 10.46 8.63 14.31
CA PRO A 42 11.37 8.60 13.17
C PRO A 42 11.12 9.82 12.28
N GLY A 43 12.20 10.48 11.88
CA GLY A 43 12.17 11.55 10.88
C GLY A 43 12.16 11.01 9.45
N ILE A 44 11.83 11.87 8.50
CA ILE A 44 12.00 11.60 7.06
C ILE A 44 13.23 12.32 6.54
N ASN A 45 13.92 11.73 5.57
CA ASN A 45 15.01 12.42 4.87
C ASN A 45 14.40 13.40 3.84
N ILE A 46 14.38 14.68 4.22
CA ILE A 46 13.78 15.76 3.42
C ILE A 46 14.53 15.92 2.09
N SER A 47 15.86 15.84 2.11
CA SER A 47 16.69 15.96 0.91
C SER A 47 16.34 14.89 -0.13
N ALA A 48 16.14 13.64 0.28
CA ALA A 48 15.73 12.57 -0.64
C ALA A 48 14.28 12.74 -1.14
N THR A 49 13.41 13.40 -0.37
CA THR A 49 11.97 13.49 -0.66
C THR A 49 11.61 14.70 -1.53
N LEU A 50 12.34 15.82 -1.40
CA LEU A 50 12.06 17.08 -2.10
C LEU A 50 12.71 17.21 -3.49
N ILE A 51 13.65 16.31 -3.86
CA ILE A 51 14.37 16.40 -5.15
C ILE A 51 13.46 16.08 -6.34
N VAL A 52 12.29 15.46 -6.13
CA VAL A 52 11.37 15.16 -7.22
C VAL A 52 10.56 16.41 -7.55
N SER A 53 11.02 17.20 -8.53
CA SER A 53 10.18 18.21 -9.16
C SER A 53 8.85 17.56 -9.59
N PRO A 54 7.69 18.17 -9.32
CA PRO A 54 6.38 17.62 -9.71
C PRO A 54 6.30 17.32 -11.22
N ILE A 55 7.06 18.05 -12.04
CA ILE A 55 7.19 17.85 -13.48
C ILE A 55 7.90 16.52 -13.80
N LEU A 56 8.92 16.15 -13.03
CA LEU A 56 9.67 14.92 -13.22
C LEU A 56 8.84 13.69 -12.81
N GLY A 57 8.06 13.79 -11.73
CA GLY A 57 7.13 12.73 -11.32
C GLY A 57 6.07 12.43 -12.38
N LEU A 58 5.56 13.45 -13.07
CA LEU A 58 4.61 13.31 -14.18
C LEU A 58 5.23 12.66 -15.42
N LEU A 59 6.51 12.95 -15.71
CA LEU A 59 7.25 12.38 -16.83
C LEU A 59 7.60 10.89 -16.61
N LEU A 60 7.75 10.46 -15.35
CA LEU A 60 8.16 9.10 -14.98
C LEU A 60 7.00 8.09 -15.00
N LEU A 61 5.74 8.53 -14.96
CA LEU A 61 4.55 7.67 -14.92
C LEU A 61 3.54 7.98 -16.04
N PRO A 62 3.96 8.05 -17.33
CA PRO A 62 3.04 8.37 -18.43
C PRO A 62 1.91 7.34 -18.58
N GLN A 63 2.10 6.13 -18.06
CA GLN A 63 1.11 5.05 -18.01
C GLN A 63 -0.12 5.41 -17.16
N LEU A 64 0.03 6.25 -16.13
CA LEU A 64 -1.09 6.74 -15.31
C LEU A 64 -1.91 7.83 -16.03
N ASN A 65 -1.36 8.45 -17.07
CA ASN A 65 -2.02 9.49 -17.86
C ASN A 65 -2.60 8.97 -19.19
N ARG A 66 -2.38 7.69 -19.55
CA ARG A 66 -2.76 7.16 -20.87
C ARG A 66 -4.27 7.08 -21.12
N ASN A 67 -5.07 6.97 -20.07
CA ASN A 67 -6.52 6.74 -20.19
C ASN A 67 -7.36 7.93 -19.68
N ASP A 68 -6.74 8.93 -19.05
CA ASP A 68 -7.43 10.11 -18.58
C ASP A 68 -7.37 11.16 -19.71
N GLN A 69 -8.41 11.15 -20.55
CA GLN A 69 -8.72 12.22 -21.49
C GLN A 69 -8.93 13.53 -20.73
N GLY A 70 -7.84 14.24 -20.39
CA GLY A 70 -7.81 15.66 -20.02
C GLY A 70 -8.67 16.14 -18.83
N SER A 71 -9.36 15.26 -18.09
CA SER A 71 -10.27 15.65 -17.01
C SER A 71 -9.61 15.50 -15.64
N ASP A 72 -9.79 16.48 -14.75
CA ASP A 72 -9.47 16.40 -13.33
C ASP A 72 -10.03 15.11 -12.69
N CYS A 73 -9.16 14.12 -12.50
CA CYS A 73 -9.50 12.83 -11.91
C CYS A 73 -8.99 12.78 -10.47
N LEU A 74 -9.91 12.79 -9.50
CA LEU A 74 -9.53 12.73 -8.10
C LEU A 74 -8.92 11.35 -7.79
N THR A 75 -7.68 11.38 -7.33
CA THR A 75 -6.83 10.20 -7.16
C THR A 75 -6.67 9.85 -5.69
N PHE A 76 -7.14 8.68 -5.29
CA PHE A 76 -6.78 8.05 -4.03
C PHE A 76 -5.52 7.22 -4.24
N LEU A 77 -4.48 7.45 -3.44
CA LEU A 77 -3.20 6.75 -3.55
C LEU A 77 -2.91 5.93 -2.29
N SER A 78 -2.59 4.65 -2.46
CA SER A 78 -2.03 3.80 -1.42
C SER A 78 -0.65 3.32 -1.86
N LEU A 79 0.38 3.65 -1.07
CA LEU A 79 1.75 3.20 -1.27
C LEU A 79 2.11 2.18 -0.20
N ASN A 80 2.13 0.90 -0.56
CA ASN A 80 2.38 -0.21 0.38
C ASN A 80 3.07 -1.39 -0.32
N LEU A 81 3.65 -2.32 0.45
CA LEU A 81 4.05 -3.63 -0.09
C LEU A 81 2.80 -4.47 -0.40
N PHE A 82 2.86 -5.33 -1.43
CA PHE A 82 1.77 -6.24 -1.80
C PHE A 82 1.68 -7.45 -0.85
N GLU A 83 1.53 -7.20 0.45
CA GLU A 83 1.42 -8.25 1.47
C GLU A 83 0.00 -8.31 2.03
N ARG A 84 -0.53 -9.51 2.29
CA ARG A 84 -1.92 -9.67 2.80
C ARG A 84 -2.17 -8.96 4.13
N LYS A 85 -1.17 -8.95 5.02
CA LYS A 85 -1.24 -8.30 6.34
C LYS A 85 -1.49 -6.79 6.28
N LYS A 86 -1.22 -6.14 5.14
CA LYS A 86 -1.50 -4.71 4.94
C LYS A 86 -2.97 -4.40 4.69
N ASN A 87 -3.79 -5.44 4.47
CA ASN A 87 -5.24 -5.34 4.25
C ASN A 87 -5.63 -4.30 3.18
N VAL A 88 -4.89 -4.26 2.07
CA VAL A 88 -5.16 -3.34 0.95
C VAL A 88 -6.55 -3.60 0.32
N ALA A 89 -7.09 -4.81 0.51
CA ALA A 89 -8.46 -5.18 0.16
C ALA A 89 -9.51 -4.20 0.71
N LEU A 90 -9.30 -3.68 1.93
CA LEU A 90 -10.21 -2.70 2.53
C LEU A 90 -10.31 -1.42 1.72
N ALA A 91 -9.20 -0.97 1.11
CA ALA A 91 -9.20 0.23 0.27
C ALA A 91 -10.07 0.04 -0.98
N ILE A 92 -10.03 -1.14 -1.61
CA ILE A 92 -10.88 -1.47 -2.77
C ILE A 92 -12.35 -1.49 -2.36
N GLN A 93 -12.67 -2.12 -1.22
CA GLN A 93 -14.04 -2.20 -0.72
C GLN A 93 -14.59 -0.82 -0.35
N ALA A 94 -13.79 0.00 0.34
CA ALA A 94 -14.16 1.37 0.70
C ALA A 94 -14.34 2.24 -0.54
N PHE A 95 -13.48 2.09 -1.56
CA PHE A 95 -13.61 2.81 -2.82
C PHE A 95 -14.88 2.43 -3.58
N ALA A 96 -15.23 1.15 -3.62
CA ALA A 96 -16.49 0.69 -4.20
C ALA A 96 -17.72 1.27 -3.46
N ALA A 97 -17.69 1.25 -2.12
CA ALA A 97 -18.75 1.83 -1.30
C ALA A 97 -18.88 3.35 -1.53
N PHE A 98 -17.75 4.07 -1.56
CA PHE A 98 -17.70 5.49 -1.86
C PHE A 98 -18.33 5.81 -3.22
N LYS A 99 -17.94 5.08 -4.29
CA LYS A 99 -18.53 5.27 -5.63
C LYS A 99 -20.04 5.03 -5.66
N ALA A 100 -20.55 4.09 -4.87
CA ALA A 100 -21.98 3.80 -4.80
C ALA A 100 -22.77 4.90 -4.08
N THR A 101 -22.16 5.58 -3.10
CA THR A 101 -22.82 6.64 -2.31
C THR A 101 -22.60 8.05 -2.85
N ALA A 102 -21.63 8.24 -3.73
CA ALA A 102 -21.26 9.56 -4.20
C ALA A 102 -22.34 10.18 -5.10
N THR A 103 -22.74 11.41 -4.77
CA THR A 103 -23.77 12.17 -5.49
C THR A 103 -23.23 12.98 -6.66
N VAL A 104 -21.94 13.35 -6.61
CA VAL A 104 -21.26 14.13 -7.65
C VAL A 104 -20.78 13.18 -8.74
N LYS A 105 -21.17 13.43 -10.00
CA LYS A 105 -20.58 12.72 -11.15
C LYS A 105 -19.22 13.33 -11.49
N GLN A 106 -18.15 12.71 -11.01
CA GLN A 106 -16.78 13.07 -11.35
C GLN A 106 -15.93 11.80 -11.55
N ASN A 107 -14.78 11.94 -12.19
CA ASN A 107 -13.87 10.82 -12.38
C ASN A 107 -13.07 10.59 -11.10
N TRP A 108 -13.12 9.36 -10.58
CA TRP A 108 -12.33 8.92 -9.44
C TRP A 108 -11.49 7.71 -9.81
N ARG A 109 -10.28 7.65 -9.26
CA ARG A 109 -9.42 6.48 -9.36
C ARG A 109 -8.75 6.14 -8.03
N LEU A 110 -8.57 4.85 -7.80
CA LEU A 110 -7.76 4.30 -6.72
C LEU A 110 -6.49 3.71 -7.32
N VAL A 111 -5.34 4.25 -6.94
CA VAL A 111 -4.02 3.74 -7.31
C VAL A 111 -3.43 2.99 -6.14
N LEU A 112 -3.21 1.69 -6.33
CA LEU A 112 -2.51 0.83 -5.39
C LEU A 112 -1.10 0.60 -5.93
N ALA A 113 -0.12 1.27 -5.34
CA ALA A 113 1.27 1.20 -5.77
C ALA A 113 2.10 0.48 -4.71
N GLY A 114 2.94 -0.45 -5.18
CA GLY A 114 3.69 -1.33 -4.31
C GLY A 114 4.70 -2.20 -5.03
N GLY A 115 5.64 -2.74 -4.26
CA GLY A 115 6.59 -3.74 -4.75
C GLY A 115 5.88 -5.08 -4.95
N TYR A 116 6.00 -5.64 -6.15
CA TYR A 116 5.55 -6.99 -6.49
C TYR A 116 6.76 -7.85 -6.87
N ASP A 117 6.94 -8.96 -6.15
CA ASP A 117 7.91 -10.00 -6.49
C ASP A 117 7.17 -11.31 -6.78
N PRO A 118 7.20 -11.83 -8.03
CA PRO A 118 6.53 -13.08 -8.39
C PRO A 118 7.13 -14.33 -7.72
N ARG A 119 8.33 -14.23 -7.11
CA ARG A 119 8.96 -15.32 -6.35
C ARG A 119 8.38 -15.46 -4.95
N LEU A 120 7.68 -14.43 -4.46
CA LEU A 120 7.04 -14.44 -3.15
C LEU A 120 5.57 -14.80 -3.30
N GLU A 121 5.19 -15.98 -2.83
CA GLU A 121 3.80 -16.47 -2.91
C GLU A 121 2.79 -15.52 -2.24
N ASP A 122 3.19 -14.83 -1.16
CA ASP A 122 2.33 -13.85 -0.50
C ASP A 122 1.97 -12.67 -1.43
N ASN A 123 2.91 -12.20 -2.25
CA ASN A 123 2.65 -11.15 -3.25
C ASN A 123 1.70 -11.63 -4.34
N VAL A 124 1.93 -12.83 -4.86
CA VAL A 124 1.11 -13.43 -5.93
C VAL A 124 -0.33 -13.63 -5.44
N SER A 125 -0.49 -14.22 -4.27
CA SER A 125 -1.80 -14.48 -3.66
C SER A 125 -2.51 -13.18 -3.25
N ALA A 126 -1.78 -12.19 -2.72
CA ALA A 126 -2.32 -10.87 -2.41
C ALA A 126 -2.87 -10.20 -3.67
N LEU A 127 -2.08 -10.13 -4.75
CA LEU A 127 -2.53 -9.53 -6.01
C LEU A 127 -3.78 -10.24 -6.53
N LYS A 128 -3.78 -11.57 -6.64
CA LYS A 128 -4.93 -12.35 -7.09
C LYS A 128 -6.21 -12.02 -6.29
N THR A 129 -6.09 -11.99 -4.96
CA THR A 129 -7.20 -11.66 -4.05
C THR A 129 -7.73 -10.24 -4.31
N LEU A 130 -6.84 -9.26 -4.52
CA LEU A 130 -7.24 -7.88 -4.81
C LEU A 130 -8.00 -7.77 -6.14
N LEU A 131 -7.56 -8.49 -7.18
CA LEU A 131 -8.24 -8.52 -8.47
C LEU A 131 -9.63 -9.16 -8.37
N GLU A 132 -9.75 -10.28 -7.64
CA GLU A 132 -11.03 -10.94 -7.38
C GLU A 132 -12.01 -10.01 -6.66
N ILE A 133 -11.54 -9.27 -5.64
CA ILE A 133 -12.36 -8.29 -4.93
C ILE A 133 -12.79 -7.16 -5.85
N ALA A 134 -11.88 -6.63 -6.68
CA ALA A 134 -12.20 -5.57 -7.63
C ALA A 134 -13.28 -6.02 -8.63
N THR A 135 -13.13 -7.23 -9.20
CA THR A 135 -14.13 -7.84 -10.08
C THR A 135 -15.47 -8.05 -9.38
N THR A 136 -15.46 -8.59 -8.15
CA THR A 136 -16.68 -8.82 -7.36
C THR A 136 -17.41 -7.52 -7.03
N ARG A 137 -16.68 -6.42 -6.87
CA ARG A 137 -17.23 -5.08 -6.62
C ARG A 137 -17.56 -4.31 -7.92
N ASN A 138 -17.52 -4.98 -9.08
CA ASN A 138 -17.77 -4.39 -10.40
C ASN A 138 -16.89 -3.16 -10.69
N LEU A 139 -15.64 -3.19 -10.22
CA LEU A 139 -14.65 -2.15 -10.53
C LEU A 139 -13.81 -2.57 -11.74
N THR A 140 -13.55 -1.62 -12.62
CA THR A 140 -12.55 -1.74 -13.67
C THR A 140 -11.16 -1.47 -13.09
N TYR A 141 -10.15 -2.22 -13.55
CA TYR A 141 -8.78 -2.06 -13.10
C TYR A 141 -7.78 -2.26 -14.22
N HIS A 142 -6.59 -1.70 -14.04
CA HIS A 142 -5.43 -1.91 -14.90
C HIS A 142 -4.22 -2.21 -14.03
N ILE A 143 -3.38 -3.15 -14.47
CA ILE A 143 -2.12 -3.46 -13.81
C ILE A 143 -1.01 -2.77 -14.60
N LEU A 144 -0.26 -1.89 -13.93
CA LEU A 144 0.83 -1.13 -14.54
C LEU A 144 2.16 -1.58 -13.96
N THR A 145 3.16 -1.79 -14.81
CA THR A 145 4.53 -2.14 -14.41
C THR A 145 5.55 -1.17 -15.00
N PRO A 146 6.57 -0.70 -14.25
CA PRO A 146 7.53 0.29 -14.73
C PRO A 146 8.47 -0.16 -15.88
N SER A 147 8.56 -1.45 -16.23
CA SER A 147 9.52 -1.94 -17.23
C SER A 147 9.01 -3.12 -18.05
N LYS A 148 9.40 -3.18 -19.33
CA LYS A 148 9.21 -4.32 -20.26
C LYS A 148 9.96 -5.61 -19.84
N LYS A 149 10.72 -5.58 -18.73
CA LYS A 149 11.41 -6.75 -18.14
C LYS A 149 10.85 -7.13 -16.76
N ALA A 150 9.54 -7.02 -16.56
CA ALA A 150 8.91 -7.65 -15.40
C ALA A 150 8.84 -9.17 -15.65
N GLY A 151 9.33 -9.97 -14.70
CA GLY A 151 9.06 -11.41 -14.69
C GLY A 151 7.57 -11.65 -14.92
N THR A 152 7.25 -12.71 -15.66
CA THR A 152 5.92 -13.04 -16.19
C THR A 152 4.83 -12.70 -15.18
N LEU A 153 4.12 -11.59 -15.39
CA LEU A 153 2.86 -11.35 -14.69
C LEU A 153 2.01 -12.60 -14.95
N PRO A 154 1.40 -13.21 -13.93
CA PRO A 154 0.47 -14.29 -14.19
C PRO A 154 -0.65 -13.73 -15.09
N PRO A 155 -1.25 -14.56 -15.97
CA PRO A 155 -2.22 -14.10 -16.95
C PRO A 155 -3.52 -13.72 -16.24
N PHE A 156 -3.55 -12.51 -15.69
CA PHE A 156 -4.70 -11.93 -15.00
C PHE A 156 -5.43 -10.91 -15.88
N ASP A 157 -5.04 -10.80 -17.15
CA ASP A 157 -5.52 -9.73 -18.01
C ASP A 157 -6.90 -10.04 -18.60
N LYS A 158 -7.91 -9.34 -18.08
CA LYS A 158 -9.15 -9.03 -18.82
C LYS A 158 -9.11 -7.56 -19.20
N THR A 159 -8.11 -7.14 -19.96
CA THR A 159 -8.22 -5.92 -20.73
C THR A 159 -9.33 -6.12 -21.75
N VAL A 160 -10.51 -5.56 -21.46
CA VAL A 160 -11.53 -5.37 -22.49
C VAL A 160 -10.92 -4.36 -23.46
N THR A 161 -10.41 -4.86 -24.58
CA THR A 161 -10.15 -4.06 -25.76
C THR A 161 -11.47 -3.39 -26.14
N SER A 162 -11.58 -2.08 -25.89
CA SER A 162 -12.68 -1.31 -26.48
C SER A 162 -12.62 -1.46 -28.00
N PRO A 163 -13.75 -1.63 -28.69
CA PRO A 163 -13.76 -1.70 -30.14
C PRO A 163 -13.29 -0.36 -30.72
N MET A 164 -12.49 -0.45 -31.80
CA MET A 164 -12.14 0.69 -32.64
C MET A 164 -13.37 1.36 -33.24
#